data_AF-A0A816GPI5-F1
#
_entry.id   AF-A0A816GPI5-F1
#
_cell.length_a   1.000
_cell.length_b   1.000
_cell.length_c   1.000
_cell.angle_alpha   90.00
_cell.angle_beta   90.00
_cell.angle_gamma   90.00
#
_symmetry.space_group_name_H-M   'P 1'
#
loop_
_entity.id
_entity.type
_entity.pdbx_description
1 polymer ?
#
loop_
_entity_poly.entity_id
_entity_poly.type
_entity_poly.pdbx_seq_one_letter_code
_entity_poly.pdbx_strand_id
1 'polypeptide(L)'
;VLVEVGFDVIVTLPYSIYNYWYSNAVTFSDSISITQKQLIISITRIIFYGNFSIPFYIYCCVSPRFRRQLVYVLINIHRKHWQGRLNRHQMNRIAPR
;
A
#
# COMPACT_ATOMS: atom_id res chain seq x y z
N VAL A 1 14.59 15.69 0.13
CA VAL A 1 15.81 14.88 -0.10
C VAL A 1 16.41 14.32 1.19
N LEU A 2 17.15 15.07 2.01
CA LEU A 2 17.78 14.52 3.24
C LEU A 2 16.77 13.94 4.26
N VAL A 3 15.63 14.62 4.46
CA VAL A 3 14.54 14.15 5.33
C VAL A 3 13.83 12.91 4.76
N GLU A 4 13.69 12.84 3.43
CA GLU A 4 13.09 11.67 2.76
C GLU A 4 14.00 10.45 2.84
N VAL A 5 15.31 10.63 2.62
CA VAL A 5 16.32 9.57 2.78
C VAL A 5 16.41 9.10 4.23
N GLY A 6 16.38 10.03 5.20
CA GLY A 6 16.37 9.68 6.62
C GLY A 6 15.14 8.87 7.02
N PHE A 7 13.95 9.26 6.54
CA PHE A 7 12.71 8.53 6.82
C PHE A 7 12.70 7.15 6.16
N ASP A 8 13.16 7.05 4.91
CA ASP A 8 13.24 5.77 4.20
C ASP A 8 14.19 4.79 4.91
N VAL A 9 15.33 5.26 5.39
CA VAL A 9 16.25 4.46 6.21
C VAL A 9 15.59 4.04 7.53
N ILE A 10 14.90 4.94 8.25
CA ILE A 10 14.24 4.61 9.52
C ILE A 10 13.17 3.53 9.34
N VAL A 11 12.44 3.52 8.23
CA VAL A 11 11.37 2.55 7.97
C VAL A 11 11.92 1.22 7.44
N THR A 12 12.95 1.25 6.59
CA THR A 12 13.53 0.03 6.00
C THR A 12 14.47 -0.72 6.94
N LEU A 13 15.14 -0.02 7.86
CA LEU A 13 16.12 -0.60 8.78
C LEU A 13 15.55 -1.68 9.71
N PRO A 14 14.38 -1.51 10.37
CA PRO A 14 13.79 -2.57 11.20
C PRO A 14 13.50 -3.85 10.41
N TYR A 15 13.09 -3.73 9.14
CA TYR A 15 12.83 -4.87 8.27
C TYR A 15 14.12 -5.61 7.90
N SER A 16 15.18 -4.88 7.56
CA SER A 16 16.49 -5.46 7.26
C SER A 16 17.12 -6.12 8.49
N ILE A 17 17.05 -5.50 9.66
CA ILE A 17 17.54 -6.06 10.93
C ILE A 17 16.79 -7.37 11.25
N TYR A 18 15.46 -7.38 11.11
CA TYR A 18 14.67 -8.59 11.34
C TYR A 18 15.06 -9.72 10.37
N ASN A 19 15.20 -9.44 9.07
CA ASN A 19 15.58 -10.45 8.08
C ASN A 19 16.98 -11.02 8.35
N TYR A 20 17.93 -10.16 8.75
CA TYR A 20 19.26 -10.58 9.17
C TYR A 20 19.21 -11.47 10.42
N TRP A 21 18.41 -11.09 11.43
CA TRP A 21 18.28 -11.88 12.63
C TRP A 21 17.57 -13.23 12.37
N TYR A 22 16.54 -13.24 11.53
CA TYR A 22 15.82 -14.46 11.16
C TYR A 22 16.69 -15.46 10.42
N SER A 23 17.53 -14.99 9.47
CA SER A 23 18.44 -15.85 8.71
C SER A 23 19.57 -16.45 9.56
N ASN A 24 19.95 -15.79 10.65
CA ASN A 24 21.01 -16.24 11.57
C ASN A 24 20.46 -16.89 12.86
N ALA A 25 19.15 -16.90 13.07
CA ALA A 25 18.53 -17.43 14.27
C ALA A 25 18.55 -18.96 14.26
N VAL A 26 19.31 -19.56 15.18
CA VAL A 26 19.19 -20.97 15.56
C VAL A 26 17.73 -21.24 15.96
N THR A 27 17.14 -22.30 15.41
CA THR A 27 15.74 -22.67 15.59
C THR A 27 15.32 -22.62 17.06
N PHE A 28 14.36 -21.74 17.37
CA PHE A 28 13.76 -21.65 18.69
C PHE A 28 12.63 -22.68 18.78
N SER A 29 12.64 -23.53 19.81
CA SER A 29 11.64 -24.59 20.03
C SER A 29 10.36 -24.11 20.71
N ASP A 30 10.38 -22.92 21.32
CA ASP A 30 9.31 -22.48 22.22
C ASP A 30 8.20 -21.74 21.46
N SER A 31 6.95 -22.20 21.61
CA SER A 31 5.78 -21.65 20.92
C SER A 31 5.55 -20.15 21.19
N ILE A 32 5.84 -19.67 22.40
CA ILE A 32 5.74 -18.25 22.77
C ILE A 32 6.72 -17.40 21.95
N SER A 33 7.94 -17.89 21.74
CA SER A 33 8.96 -17.19 20.96
C SER A 33 8.59 -17.09 19.48
N ILE A 34 7.90 -18.09 18.94
CA ILE A 34 7.41 -18.10 17.55
C ILE A 34 6.33 -17.04 17.36
N THR A 35 5.36 -16.96 18.27
CA THR A 35 4.28 -15.95 18.21
C THR A 35 4.83 -14.54 18.30
N GLN A 36 5.79 -14.29 19.21
CA GLN A 36 6.45 -12.98 19.31
C GLN A 36 7.18 -12.60 18.02
N LYS A 37 7.88 -13.55 17.38
CA LYS A 37 8.51 -13.33 16.07
C LYS A 37 7.52 -12.98 14.98
N GLN A 38 6.37 -13.66 14.94
CA GLN A 38 5.30 -13.40 13.97
C GLN A 38 4.65 -12.02 14.17
N LEU A 39 4.55 -11.57 15.42
CA LEU A 39 4.04 -10.25 15.73
C LEU A 39 5.04 -9.17 15.30
N ILE A 40 6.32 -9.34 15.63
CA ILE A 40 7.40 -8.41 15.23
C ILE A 40 7.42 -8.28 13.70
N ILE A 41 7.47 -9.38 12.95
CA ILE A 41 7.49 -9.30 11.47
C ILE A 41 6.24 -8.64 10.90
N SER A 42 5.08 -8.86 11.50
CA SER A 42 3.83 -8.26 11.04
C SER A 42 3.86 -6.74 11.21
N ILE A 43 4.29 -6.26 12.38
CA ILE A 43 4.45 -4.83 12.65
C ILE A 43 5.48 -4.23 11.69
N THR A 44 6.64 -4.86 11.56
CA THR A 44 7.71 -4.37 10.69
C THR A 44 7.28 -4.32 9.22
N ARG A 45 6.52 -5.30 8.74
CA ARG A 45 5.94 -5.30 7.39
C ARG A 45 4.91 -4.18 7.20
N ILE A 46 4.04 -3.94 8.18
CA ILE A 46 3.06 -2.85 8.11
C ILE A 46 3.76 -1.51 7.98
N ILE A 47 4.81 -1.28 8.79
CA ILE A 47 5.60 -0.05 8.74
C ILE A 47 6.29 0.09 7.38
N PHE A 48 6.95 -0.97 6.90
CA PHE A 48 7.64 -0.99 5.60
C PHE A 48 6.70 -0.71 4.43
N TYR A 49 5.56 -1.40 4.34
CA TYR A 49 4.59 -1.17 3.27
C TYR A 49 3.88 0.18 3.39
N GLY A 50 3.64 0.64 4.62
CA GLY A 50 3.09 1.97 4.90
C GLY A 50 3.95 3.07 4.29
N ASN A 51 5.28 2.95 4.34
CA ASN A 51 6.19 3.94 3.76
C ASN A 51 6.02 4.15 2.25
N PHE A 52 5.69 3.12 1.47
CA PHE A 52 5.42 3.32 0.04
C PHE A 52 4.18 4.18 -0.23
N SER A 53 3.23 4.22 0.70
CA SER A 53 2.02 5.05 0.58
C SER A 53 2.25 6.50 1.03
N ILE A 54 3.24 6.76 1.89
CA ILE A 54 3.49 8.08 2.48
C ILE A 54 3.80 9.15 1.42
N PRO A 55 4.70 8.93 0.44
CA PRO A 55 4.94 9.90 -0.63
C PRO A 55 3.67 10.28 -1.37
N PHE A 56 2.79 9.32 -1.66
CA PHE A 56 1.52 9.59 -2.32
C PHE A 56 0.63 10.55 -1.50
N TYR A 57 0.52 10.33 -0.18
CA TYR A 57 -0.22 11.25 0.70
C TYR A 57 0.44 12.63 0.78
N ILE A 58 1.77 12.70 0.88
CA ILE A 58 2.51 13.96 0.86
C ILE A 58 2.23 14.74 -0.43
N TYR A 59 2.27 14.08 -1.59
CA TYR A 59 1.94 14.71 -2.88
C TYR A 59 0.49 15.20 -2.94
N CYS A 60 -0.47 14.48 -2.33
CA CYS A 60 -1.87 14.91 -2.23
C CYS A 60 -2.02 16.20 -1.39
N CYS A 61 -1.25 16.33 -0.31
CA CYS A 61 -1.30 17.48 0.59
C CYS A 61 -0.56 18.70 0.01
N VAL A 62 0.69 18.50 -0.43
CA VAL A 62 1.61 19.58 -0.80
C VAL A 62 1.37 20.10 -2.22
N SER A 63 1.04 19.24 -3.18
CA SER A 63 0.96 19.63 -4.59
C SER A 63 -0.49 19.87 -5.05
N PRO A 64 -0.92 21.14 -5.22
CA PRO A 64 -2.28 21.45 -5.71
C PRO A 64 -2.50 21.02 -7.15
N ARG A 65 -1.43 20.90 -7.96
CA ARG A 65 -1.52 20.37 -9.33
C ARG A 65 -1.80 18.87 -9.32
N PHE A 66 -1.05 18.11 -8.51
CA PHE A 66 -1.26 16.67 -8.37
C PHE A 66 -2.67 16.36 -7.86
N ARG A 67 -3.14 17.08 -6.83
CA ARG A 67 -4.50 16.93 -6.30
C ARG A 67 -5.59 17.13 -7.35
N ARG A 68 -5.48 18.17 -8.18
CA ARG A 68 -6.43 18.40 -9.28
C ARG A 68 -6.43 17.24 -10.27
N GLN A 69 -5.24 16.80 -10.70
CA GLN A 69 -5.10 15.67 -11.64
C GLN A 69 -5.69 14.38 -11.05
N LEU A 70 -5.42 14.10 -9.77
CA LEU A 70 -5.98 12.95 -9.06
C LEU A 70 -7.51 12.98 -9.06
N VAL A 71 -8.12 14.11 -8.70
CA VAL A 71 -9.58 14.28 -8.72
C VAL A 71 -10.14 14.07 -10.13
N TYR A 72 -9.52 14.62 -11.17
CA TYR A 72 -9.94 14.40 -12.55
C TYR A 72 -9.88 12.92 -12.96
N VAL A 73 -8.82 12.20 -12.56
CA VAL A 73 -8.69 10.77 -12.82
C VAL A 73 -9.80 9.98 -12.12
N LEU A 74 -10.08 10.28 -10.84
CA LEU A 74 -11.15 9.62 -10.08
C LEU A 74 -12.52 9.86 -10.70
N ILE A 75 -12.82 11.10 -11.13
CA ILE A 75 -14.07 11.43 -11.83
C ILE A 75 -14.17 10.64 -13.14
N ASN A 76 -13.08 10.56 -13.92
CA ASN A 76 -13.08 9.82 -15.18
C ASN A 76 -13.27 8.30 -14.99
N ILE A 77 -12.65 7.71 -13.96
CA ILE A 77 -12.87 6.31 -13.60
C ILE A 77 -14.34 6.09 -13.25
N HIS A 78 -14.92 6.96 -12.41
CA HIS A 78 -16.32 6.85 -12.02
C HIS A 78 -17.24 6.97 -13.24
N ARG A 79 -17.01 7.97 -14.10
CA ARG A 79 -17.79 8.17 -15.32
C ARG A 79 -17.72 6.96 -16.25
N LYS A 80 -16.53 6.39 -16.48
CA LYS A 80 -16.35 5.18 -17.30
C LYS A 80 -17.10 3.98 -16.71
N HIS A 81 -17.06 3.81 -15.39
CA HIS A 81 -17.78 2.75 -14.70
C HIS A 81 -19.30 2.86 -14.88
N TRP A 82 -19.84 4.08 -14.73
CA TRP A 82 -21.27 4.34 -14.97
C TRP A 82 -21.69 4.11 -16.42
N GLN A 83 -20.89 4.57 -17.39
CA GLN A 83 -21.13 4.31 -18.81
C GLN A 83 -21.10 2.81 -19.13
N GLY A 84 -20.17 2.06 -18.55
CA GLY A 84 -20.10 0.61 -18.70
C GLY A 84 -21.36 -0.10 -18.17
N ARG A 85 -21.93 0.36 -17.04
CA ARG A 85 -23.19 -0.17 -16.51
C ARG A 85 -24.37 0.12 -17.45
N LEU A 86 -24.49 1.35 -17.93
CA LEU A 86 -25.56 1.74 -18.86
C LEU A 86 -25.51 0.92 -20.15
N ASN A 87 -24.32 0.73 -20.74
CA ASN A 87 -24.15 -0.04 -21.96
C ASN A 87 -24.52 -1.53 -21.77
N ARG A 88 -24.21 -2.11 -20.60
CA ARG A 88 -24.65 -3.49 -20.27
C ARG A 88 -26.17 -3.59 -20.11
N HIS A 89 -26.80 -2.60 -19.49
CA HIS A 89 -28.27 -2.56 -19.36
C HIS A 89 -28.97 -2.37 -20.71
N GLN A 90 -28.40 -1.56 -21.62
CA GLN A 90 -28.91 -1.43 -22.98
C GLN A 90 -28.73 -2.71 -23.80
N MET A 91 -27.57 -3.36 -23.73
CA MET A 91 -27.34 -4.65 -24.40
C MET A 91 -28.33 -5.72 -23.94
N ASN A 92 -28.60 -5.84 -22.64
CA ASN A 92 -29.59 -6.79 -22.12
C ASN A 92 -31.04 -6.46 -22.55
N ARG A 93 -31.34 -5.22 -22.94
CA ARG A 93 -32.65 -4.84 -23.49
C ARG A 93 -32.77 -5.15 -24.99
N ILE A 94 -31.67 -5.10 -25.73
CA ILE A 94 -31.63 -5.30 -27.19
C ILE A 94 -31.52 -6.80 -27.53
N ALA A 95 -30.85 -7.59 -26.68
CA ALA A 95 -30.78 -9.04 -26.79
C ALA A 95 -31.02 -9.66 -25.40
N PRO A 96 -32.29 -9.77 -24.96
CA PRO A 96 -32.60 -10.50 -23.75
C PRO A 96 -32.22 -11.97 -23.98
N ARG A 97 -31.41 -12.53 -23.08
CA ARG A 97 -31.24 -13.98 -22.98
C ARG A 97 -32.47 -14.59 -22.35
#